data_AF-A0A2T0RWW7-F1
#
_entry.id   AF-A0A2T0RWW7-F1
#
_cell.length_a   1.000
_cell.length_b   1.000
_cell.length_c   1.000
_cell.angle_alpha   90.00
_cell.angle_beta   90.00
_cell.angle_gamma   90.00
#
_symmetry.space_group_name_H-M   'P 1'
#
loop_
_entity.id
_entity.type
_entity.pdbx_description
1 polymer ?
#
loop_
_entity_poly.entity_id
_entity_poly.type
_entity_poly.pdbx_seq_one_letter_code
_entity_poly.pdbx_strand_id
1 'polypeptide(L)'
;MTVLGRVSTRVHRLVLDHGTGRTTGARLRDGAFGLVSRAADVRPDAALVSYDAGGGQLGWLPLFRRGDRPEPCYTGPDGAVLYGRPGPDCRPAERWGR
;
A
#
# COMPACT_ATOMS: atom_id res chain seq x y z
N MET A 1 -2.15 10.72 10.11
CA MET A 1 -2.38 9.57 9.21
C MET A 1 -1.49 8.44 9.66
N THR A 2 -2.04 7.23 9.73
CA THR A 2 -1.28 6.01 10.03
C THR A 2 -1.52 5.03 8.89
N VAL A 3 -0.44 4.43 8.38
CA VAL A 3 -0.48 3.39 7.36
C VAL A 3 0.31 2.19 7.88
N LEU A 4 -0.28 1.01 7.77
CA LEU A 4 0.35 -0.27 8.11
C LEU A 4 0.33 -1.15 6.87
N GLY A 5 1.33 -2.00 6.72
CA GLY A 5 1.34 -2.94 5.60
C GLY A 5 2.49 -3.91 5.66
N ARG A 6 2.65 -4.65 4.57
CA ARG A 6 3.75 -5.57 4.35
C ARG A 6 4.53 -5.18 3.10
N VAL A 7 5.81 -5.50 3.13
CA VAL A 7 6.74 -5.32 2.02
C VAL A 7 7.57 -6.59 1.83
N SER A 8 8.12 -6.76 0.64
CA SER A 8 9.08 -7.82 0.36
C SER A 8 10.30 -7.74 1.29
N THR A 9 10.91 -8.88 1.60
CA THR A 9 12.17 -8.97 2.35
C THR A 9 13.36 -8.27 1.66
N ARG A 10 13.22 -7.93 0.36
CA ARG A 10 14.22 -7.12 -0.35
C ARG A 10 14.23 -5.67 0.11
N VAL A 11 13.12 -5.17 0.64
CA VAL A 11 12.98 -3.77 1.09
C VAL A 11 13.67 -3.61 2.44
N HIS A 12 14.74 -2.83 2.47
CA HIS A 12 15.49 -2.49 3.69
C HIS A 12 15.14 -1.11 4.22
N ARG A 13 14.60 -0.24 3.36
CA ARG A 13 14.13 1.09 3.74
C ARG A 13 12.84 1.42 2.99
N LEU A 14 11.87 1.95 3.71
CA LEU A 14 10.62 2.46 3.15
C LEU A 14 10.40 3.88 3.68
N VAL A 15 10.08 4.81 2.79
CA VAL A 15 9.76 6.19 3.14
C VAL A 15 8.45 6.61 2.49
N LEU A 16 7.73 7.50 3.16
CA LEU A 16 6.76 8.37 2.51
C LEU A 16 7.52 9.60 1.98
N ASP A 17 7.53 9.77 0.66
CA ASP A 17 7.82 11.05 0.02
C ASP A 17 6.56 11.90 0.05
N HIS A 18 6.67 13.11 0.59
CA HIS A 18 5.54 14.04 0.75
C HIS A 18 5.24 14.87 -0.50
N GLY A 19 5.97 14.70 -1.61
CA GLY A 19 5.83 15.57 -2.80
C GLY A 19 6.39 16.98 -2.58
N THR A 20 7.23 17.14 -1.54
CA THR A 20 7.87 18.42 -1.16
C THR A 20 9.39 18.29 -1.05
N GLY A 21 9.95 17.13 -1.38
CA GLY A 21 11.33 16.78 -1.06
C GLY A 21 11.53 16.38 0.42
N ARG A 22 10.53 16.56 1.27
CA ARG A 22 10.52 15.99 2.63
C ARG A 22 10.16 14.52 2.57
N THR A 23 10.77 13.73 3.46
CA THR A 23 10.44 12.32 3.62
C THR A 23 10.14 11.97 5.08
N THR A 24 9.30 10.96 5.30
CA THR A 24 9.11 10.33 6.61
C THR A 24 9.42 8.85 6.50
N GLY A 25 10.34 8.36 7.32
CA GLY A 25 10.68 6.94 7.36
C GLY A 25 9.55 6.10 7.97
N ALA A 26 9.24 4.96 7.35
CA ALA A 26 8.46 3.93 8.00
C ALA A 26 9.35 3.15 8.98
N ARG A 27 8.75 2.61 10.04
CA ARG A 27 9.39 1.59 10.87
C ARG A 27 9.18 0.23 10.22
N LEU A 28 10.26 -0.49 9.90
CA LEU A 28 10.19 -1.84 9.36
C LEU A 28 10.61 -2.86 10.42
N ARG A 29 9.92 -3.99 10.47
CA ARG A 29 10.30 -5.17 11.24
C ARG A 29 9.77 -6.42 10.56
N ASP A 30 10.67 -7.34 10.18
CA ASP A 30 10.32 -8.64 9.62
C ASP A 30 9.32 -8.57 8.44
N GLY A 31 9.53 -7.61 7.53
CA GLY A 31 8.67 -7.39 6.36
C GLY A 31 7.33 -6.70 6.64
N ALA A 32 6.99 -6.45 7.91
CA ALA A 32 5.91 -5.54 8.28
C ALA A 32 6.42 -4.10 8.39
N PHE A 33 5.58 -3.12 8.07
CA PHE A 33 5.89 -1.72 8.30
C PHE A 33 4.75 -0.96 8.96
N GLY A 34 5.13 0.06 9.72
CA GLY A 34 4.22 1.09 10.19
C GLY A 34 4.76 2.48 9.87
N LEU A 35 3.89 3.33 9.35
CA LEU A 35 4.19 4.71 9.00
C LEU A 35 3.21 5.64 9.70
N VAL A 36 3.75 6.61 10.42
CA VAL A 36 2.98 7.66 11.09
C VAL A 36 3.43 9.00 10.52
N SER A 37 2.49 9.76 9.98
CA SER A 37 2.76 11.11 9.50
C SER A 37 1.60 12.06 9.79
N ARG A 38 1.87 13.36 9.83
CA ARG A 38 0.84 14.38 10.01
C ARG A 38 0.08 14.56 8.70
N ALA A 39 -1.25 14.54 8.76
CA ALA A 39 -2.08 14.58 7.55
C ALA A 39 -1.87 15.88 6.73
N ALA A 40 -1.59 16.99 7.41
CA ALA A 40 -1.32 18.28 6.76
C ALA A 40 -0.03 18.31 5.91
N ASP A 41 0.89 17.35 6.11
CA ASP A 41 2.17 17.32 5.42
C ASP A 41 2.15 16.49 4.12
N VAL A 42 1.06 15.77 3.83
CA VAL A 42 0.98 14.82 2.72
C VAL A 42 0.26 15.45 1.52
N ARG A 43 0.97 15.61 0.39
CA ARG A 43 0.41 16.18 -0.85
C ARG A 43 -0.19 15.12 -1.78
N PRO A 44 -1.02 15.51 -2.77
CA PRO A 44 -1.61 14.57 -3.73
C PRO A 44 -0.62 13.73 -4.55
N ASP A 45 0.61 14.20 -4.69
CA ASP A 45 1.72 13.51 -5.37
C ASP A 45 2.60 12.68 -4.42
N ALA A 46 2.23 12.59 -3.14
CA ALA A 46 2.93 11.78 -2.17
C ALA A 46 2.96 10.30 -2.56
N ALA A 47 4.05 9.62 -2.20
CA ALA A 47 4.28 8.24 -2.58
C ALA A 47 5.07 7.47 -1.54
N LEU A 48 4.81 6.16 -1.45
CA LEU A 48 5.70 5.22 -0.76
C LEU A 48 6.84 4.83 -1.69
N VAL A 49 8.07 5.04 -1.24
CA VAL A 49 9.29 4.70 -1.97
C VAL A 49 10.09 3.68 -1.18
N SER A 50 10.40 2.55 -1.82
CA SER A 50 11.11 1.43 -1.22
C SER A 50 12.52 1.30 -1.78
N TYR A 51 13.48 0.98 -0.92
CA TYR A 51 14.89 0.82 -1.27
C TYR A 51 15.46 -0.51 -0.78
N ASP A 52 16.45 -1.02 -1.48
CA ASP A 52 17.27 -2.16 -1.08
C ASP A 52 18.38 -1.77 -0.07
N ALA A 53 19.18 -2.75 0.35
CA ALA A 53 20.26 -2.56 1.31
C ALA A 53 21.40 -1.64 0.79
N GLY A 54 21.59 -1.55 -0.52
CA GLY A 54 22.56 -0.66 -1.16
C GLY A 54 22.04 0.76 -1.38
N GLY A 55 20.78 1.03 -1.03
CA GLY A 55 20.12 2.31 -1.31
C GLY A 55 19.54 2.43 -2.72
N GLY A 56 19.54 1.34 -3.50
CA GLY A 56 18.89 1.27 -4.80
C GLY A 56 17.37 1.31 -4.64
N GLN A 57 16.69 2.15 -5.44
CA GLN A 57 15.23 2.23 -5.41
C GLN A 57 14.62 0.96 -6.03
N LEU A 58 13.80 0.27 -5.26
CA LEU A 58 13.07 -0.93 -5.69
C LEU A 58 11.67 -0.63 -6.25
N GLY A 59 11.07 0.49 -5.83
CA GLY A 59 9.68 0.78 -6.20
C GLY A 59 9.19 2.14 -5.71
N TRP A 60 8.17 2.63 -6.41
CA TRP A 60 7.49 3.90 -6.14
C TRP A 60 5.97 3.68 -6.30
N LEU A 61 5.21 3.96 -5.23
CA LEU A 61 3.77 3.73 -5.17
C LEU A 61 3.05 5.01 -4.74
N PRO A 62 2.25 5.67 -5.60
CA PRO A 62 1.46 6.83 -5.23
C PRO A 62 0.54 6.51 -4.05
N LEU A 63 0.54 7.39 -3.05
CA LEU A 63 -0.33 7.29 -1.87
C LEU A 63 -1.77 7.67 -2.24
N PHE A 64 -1.92 8.70 -3.08
CA PHE A 64 -3.20 9.11 -3.62
C PHE A 64 -3.22 8.80 -5.12
N ARG A 65 -3.97 7.78 -5.51
CA ARG A 65 -4.33 7.62 -6.92
C ARG A 65 -5.43 8.63 -7.24
N ARG A 66 -5.13 9.60 -8.10
CA ARG A 66 -6.13 10.49 -8.72
C ARG A 66 -7.08 9.62 -9.56
N GLY A 67 -8.15 9.11 -8.96
CA GLY A 67 -9.20 8.34 -9.64
C GLY A 67 -8.77 6.95 -10.13
N ASP A 68 -9.76 6.09 -10.34
CA ASP A 68 -9.74 4.95 -11.27
C ASP A 68 -8.82 3.76 -10.97
N ARG A 69 -9.23 2.95 -10.01
CA ARG A 69 -9.62 1.57 -10.36
C ARG A 69 -10.95 1.26 -9.66
N PRO A 70 -11.92 0.58 -10.29
CA PRO A 70 -12.94 -0.10 -9.51
C PRO A 70 -12.21 -0.94 -8.47
N GLU A 71 -12.55 -0.77 -7.19
CA GLU A 71 -12.05 -1.67 -6.16
C GLU A 71 -12.31 -3.09 -6.66
N PRO A 72 -11.28 -3.96 -6.77
CA PRO A 72 -11.52 -5.34 -7.13
C PRO A 72 -12.50 -5.90 -6.10
N CYS A 73 -13.67 -6.32 -6.58
CA CYS A 73 -14.64 -6.94 -5.70
C CYS A 73 -14.37 -8.44 -5.61
N TYR A 74 -14.55 -8.99 -4.40
CA TYR A 74 -14.30 -10.39 -4.12
C TYR A 74 -15.54 -11.09 -3.60
N THR A 75 -15.83 -12.28 -4.11
CA THR A 75 -16.95 -13.11 -3.69
C THR A 75 -16.52 -14.30 -2.84
N GLY A 76 -17.38 -14.68 -1.90
CA GLY A 76 -17.29 -15.93 -1.16
C GLY A 76 -17.68 -17.14 -2.02
N PRO A 77 -17.48 -18.36 -1.51
CA PRO A 77 -17.88 -19.59 -2.20
C PRO A 77 -19.40 -19.71 -2.42
N ASP A 78 -20.18 -18.93 -1.67
CA ASP A 78 -21.64 -18.75 -1.80
C ASP A 78 -22.04 -17.65 -2.80
N GLY A 79 -21.07 -16.97 -3.42
CA GLY A 79 -21.29 -15.86 -4.35
C GLY A 79 -21.56 -14.51 -3.67
N ALA A 80 -21.59 -14.44 -2.33
CA ALA A 80 -21.79 -13.19 -1.61
C ALA A 80 -20.56 -12.28 -1.74
N VAL A 81 -20.75 -10.97 -1.93
CA VAL A 81 -19.64 -10.00 -1.99
C VAL A 81 -19.04 -9.82 -0.60
N LEU A 82 -17.77 -10.17 -0.45
CA LEU A 82 -16.99 -10.03 0.77
C LEU A 82 -16.27 -8.68 0.85
N TYR A 83 -15.88 -8.13 -0.30
CA TYR A 83 -15.14 -6.87 -0.41
C TYR A 83 -15.41 -6.19 -1.75
N GLY A 84 -15.39 -4.85 -1.78
CA GLY A 84 -15.58 -4.03 -2.99
C GLY A 84 -17.05 -3.82 -3.37
N ARG A 85 -17.27 -3.14 -4.50
CA ARG A 85 -18.61 -2.87 -5.03
C ARG A 85 -19.10 -4.06 -5.86
N PRO A 86 -20.34 -4.55 -5.65
CA PRO A 86 -20.91 -5.61 -6.50
C PRO A 86 -20.88 -5.24 -7.98
N GLY A 87 -20.45 -6.17 -8.82
CA GLY A 87 -20.34 -5.97 -10.26
C GLY A 87 -20.00 -7.27 -11.00
N PRO A 88 -20.12 -7.28 -12.34
CA PRO A 88 -19.87 -8.47 -13.15
C PRO A 88 -18.42 -8.96 -13.10
N ASP A 89 -17.48 -8.09 -12.71
CA ASP A 89 -16.05 -8.39 -12.66
C ASP A 89 -15.57 -8.88 -11.28
N CYS A 90 -16.48 -9.22 -10.36
CA CYS A 90 -16.10 -9.73 -9.04
C CYS A 90 -15.42 -11.09 -9.14
N ARG A 91 -14.31 -11.22 -8.41
CA ARG A 91 -13.43 -12.39 -8.45
C ARG A 91 -13.66 -13.26 -7.21
N PRO A 92 -13.51 -14.59 -7.28
CA PRO A 92 -13.49 -15.40 -6.07
C PRO A 92 -12.36 -14.95 -5.12
N ALA A 93 -12.65 -14.82 -3.83
CA ALA A 93 -11.62 -14.59 -2.82
C ALA A 93 -10.66 -15.78 -2.75
N GLU A 94 -9.36 -15.51 -2.61
CA GLU A 94 -8.38 -16.58 -2.40
C GLU A 94 -8.64 -17.30 -1.09
N ARG A 95 -8.51 -18.63 -1.10
CA ARG A 95 -8.59 -19.42 0.14
C ARG A 95 -7.37 -19.13 0.99
N TRP A 96 -7.60 -18.60 2.19
CA TRP A 96 -6.54 -18.48 3.18
C TRP A 96 -6.22 -19.89 3.70
N GLY A 97 -5.00 -20.35 3.45
CA GLY A 97 -4.49 -21.60 4.03
C GLY A 97 -4.37 -21.48 5.56
N ARG A 98 -4.49 -22.60 6.26
CA ARG A 98 -4.16 -22.70 7.68
C ARG A 98 -2.66 -22.64 7.90
#